data_AF-A0AB38I425-F1
#
_entry.id   AF-A0AB38I425-F1
#
_cell.length_a   1.000
_cell.length_b   1.000
_cell.length_c   1.000
_cell.angle_alpha   90.00
_cell.angle_beta   90.00
_cell.angle_gamma   90.00
#
_symmetry.space_group_name_H-M   'P 1'
#
loop_
_entity.id
_entity.type
_entity.pdbx_description
1 polymer ?
#
loop_
_entity_poly.entity_id
_entity_poly.type
_entity_poly.pdbx_seq_one_letter_code
_entity_poly.pdbx_strand_id
1 'polypeptide(L)'
;MHRTILTVLSMMFLGTQAIAATAMIGKELQALLSDGKVIALGGPKEGYSGEISVLKDGTAHGQVKLDSGDVISIDGVWRISGNTFCRTWKGGRDAGKAVCETWNKTGPKSVSVLNGKENIGRNSWK
;
A
#
# COMPACT_ATOMS: atom_id res chain seq x y z
N MET A 1 27.44 -59.38 -16.64
CA MET A 1 27.77 -58.24 -17.52
C MET A 1 26.70 -57.16 -17.34
N HIS A 2 27.14 -55.91 -17.21
CA HIS A 2 26.38 -54.65 -17.18
C HIS A 2 25.68 -54.25 -15.87
N ARG A 3 26.44 -53.49 -15.06
CA ARG A 3 26.01 -52.55 -14.03
C ARG A 3 25.26 -51.40 -14.71
N THR A 4 24.13 -50.97 -14.17
CA THR A 4 23.54 -49.66 -14.53
C THR A 4 23.28 -48.87 -13.26
N ILE A 5 23.87 -47.69 -13.24
CA ILE A 5 24.07 -46.79 -12.10
C ILE A 5 22.74 -46.06 -11.82
N LEU A 6 22.24 -46.13 -10.58
CA LEU A 6 21.18 -45.23 -10.11
C LEU A 6 21.79 -43.85 -9.83
N THR A 7 21.49 -42.87 -10.68
CA THR A 7 21.79 -41.46 -10.40
C THR A 7 20.61 -40.84 -9.67
N VAL A 8 20.70 -40.69 -8.35
CA VAL A 8 19.71 -39.95 -7.55
C VAL A 8 19.98 -38.45 -7.74
N LEU A 9 19.19 -37.82 -8.60
CA LEU A 9 19.21 -36.36 -8.78
C LEU A 9 18.50 -35.70 -7.59
N SER A 10 19.29 -35.26 -6.60
CA SER A 10 18.78 -34.46 -5.49
C SER A 10 18.41 -33.06 -5.98
N MET A 11 17.13 -32.82 -6.27
CA MET A 11 16.59 -31.48 -6.48
C MET A 11 16.58 -30.72 -5.17
N MET A 12 17.59 -29.88 -4.96
CA MET A 12 17.58 -28.87 -3.89
C MET A 12 16.48 -27.85 -4.21
N PHE A 13 15.31 -28.01 -3.59
CA PHE A 13 14.32 -26.96 -3.50
C PHE A 13 14.90 -25.82 -2.67
N LEU A 14 15.48 -24.82 -3.32
CA LEU A 14 15.70 -23.50 -2.75
C LEU A 14 14.32 -22.84 -2.59
N GLY A 15 13.61 -23.22 -1.53
CA GLY A 15 12.38 -22.57 -1.12
C GLY A 15 12.68 -21.11 -0.83
N THR A 16 12.35 -20.24 -1.78
CA THR A 16 12.33 -18.80 -1.54
C THR A 16 11.23 -18.60 -0.52
N GLN A 17 11.59 -18.38 0.74
CA GLN A 17 10.61 -18.02 1.76
C GLN A 17 10.01 -16.68 1.34
N ALA A 18 8.80 -16.73 0.80
CA ALA A 18 8.01 -15.55 0.56
C ALA A 18 7.80 -14.89 1.92
N ILE A 19 8.50 -13.79 2.17
CA ILE A 19 8.26 -12.97 3.36
C ILE A 19 6.82 -12.51 3.25
N ALA A 20 5.96 -13.04 4.12
CA ALA A 20 4.57 -12.62 4.17
C ALA A 20 4.53 -11.10 4.41
N ALA A 21 3.79 -10.39 3.55
CA ALA A 21 3.64 -8.94 3.68
C ALA A 21 3.06 -8.62 5.06
N THR A 22 3.84 -7.91 5.89
CA THR A 22 3.46 -7.63 7.28
C THR A 22 2.64 -6.35 7.33
N ALA A 23 1.44 -6.40 7.91
CA ALA A 23 0.60 -5.23 8.13
C ALA A 23 1.28 -4.24 9.09
N MET A 24 1.21 -2.95 8.79
CA MET A 24 1.56 -1.90 9.74
C MET A 24 0.58 -1.91 10.90
N ILE A 25 1.10 -1.80 12.12
CA ILE A 25 0.26 -1.62 13.32
C ILE A 25 -0.04 -0.14 13.56
N GLY A 26 -1.03 0.15 14.40
CA GLY A 26 -1.47 1.52 14.71
C GLY A 26 -0.34 2.44 15.17
N LYS A 27 0.60 1.93 15.98
CA LYS A 27 1.78 2.69 16.43
C LYS A 27 2.70 3.08 15.28
N GLU A 28 2.87 2.21 14.29
CA GLU A 28 3.70 2.49 13.12
C GLU A 28 3.02 3.49 12.19
N LEU A 29 1.70 3.39 12.02
CA LEU A 29 0.91 4.39 11.28
C LEU A 29 0.98 5.76 11.96
N GLN A 30 0.85 5.82 13.30
CA GLN A 30 0.93 7.06 14.06
C GLN A 30 2.33 7.68 13.92
N ALA A 31 3.38 6.88 14.14
CA ALA A 31 4.75 7.34 13.97
C ALA A 31 5.04 7.88 12.56
N LEU A 32 4.40 7.32 11.53
CA LEU A 32 4.56 7.78 10.15
C LEU A 32 3.79 9.08 9.85
N LEU A 33 2.58 9.25 10.39
CA LEU A 33 1.62 10.25 9.90
C LEU A 33 1.29 11.39 10.88
N SER A 34 1.58 11.24 12.17
CA SER A 34 1.14 12.21 13.20
C SER A 34 1.75 13.61 13.05
N ASP A 35 2.94 13.74 12.47
CA ASP A 35 3.57 15.04 12.18
C ASP A 35 3.24 15.57 10.78
N GLY A 36 2.34 14.86 10.08
CA GLY A 36 2.05 15.06 8.67
C GLY A 36 3.10 14.41 7.75
N LYS A 37 2.65 13.97 6.58
CA LYS A 37 3.51 13.26 5.61
C LYS A 37 2.96 13.45 4.20
N VAL A 38 3.86 13.66 3.24
CA VAL A 38 3.54 13.49 1.82
C VAL A 38 3.72 12.03 1.46
N ILE A 39 2.66 11.45 0.91
CA ILE A 39 2.58 10.06 0.46
C ILE A 39 2.41 10.08 -1.06
N ALA A 40 3.31 9.40 -1.77
CA ALA A 40 3.13 9.09 -3.17
C ALA A 40 2.13 7.95 -3.34
N LEU A 41 1.17 8.14 -4.24
CA LEU A 41 0.08 7.24 -4.54
C LEU A 41 0.31 6.55 -5.90
N GLY A 42 0.04 5.26 -5.97
CA GLY A 42 0.18 4.47 -7.18
C GLY A 42 1.63 4.24 -7.58
N GLY A 43 1.91 4.29 -8.88
CA GLY A 43 3.22 4.03 -9.46
C GLY A 43 3.16 3.15 -10.71
N PRO A 44 4.32 2.68 -11.22
CA PRO A 44 4.35 1.86 -12.43
C PRO A 44 3.43 0.64 -12.30
N LYS A 45 2.55 0.46 -13.30
CA LYS A 45 1.57 -0.64 -13.42
C LYS A 45 0.32 -0.52 -12.54
N GLU A 46 0.14 0.56 -11.78
CA GLU A 46 -1.06 0.77 -10.94
C GLU A 46 -2.21 1.50 -11.70
N GLY A 47 -1.97 1.97 -12.92
CA GLY A 47 -2.97 2.69 -13.73
C GLY A 47 -3.15 4.17 -13.37
N TYR A 48 -2.43 4.64 -12.35
CA TYR A 48 -2.40 6.02 -11.89
C TYR A 48 -1.13 6.34 -11.10
N SER A 49 -0.85 7.64 -10.95
CA SER A 49 0.20 8.15 -10.07
C SER A 49 -0.17 9.51 -9.50
N GLY A 50 0.27 9.81 -8.29
CA GLY A 50 -0.02 11.08 -7.65
C GLY A 50 0.62 11.22 -6.28
N GLU A 51 0.21 12.26 -5.56
CA GLU A 51 0.67 12.53 -4.21
C GLU A 51 -0.49 13.05 -3.36
N ILE A 52 -0.43 12.74 -2.07
CA ILE A 52 -1.33 13.28 -1.05
C ILE A 52 -0.51 13.76 0.14
N SER A 53 -0.78 14.98 0.58
CA SER A 53 -0.30 15.52 1.85
C SER A 53 -1.31 15.17 2.92
N VAL A 54 -0.92 14.26 3.81
CA VAL A 54 -1.66 13.89 5.02
C VAL A 54 -1.22 14.84 6.12
N LEU A 55 -2.09 15.72 6.60
CA LEU A 55 -1.76 16.78 7.55
C LEU A 55 -2.08 16.36 8.99
N LYS A 56 -1.29 16.87 9.95
CA LYS A 56 -1.41 16.54 11.39
C LYS A 56 -2.77 16.89 12.02
N ASP A 57 -3.53 17.76 11.39
CA ASP A 57 -4.86 18.19 11.85
C ASP A 57 -5.98 17.21 11.43
N GLY A 58 -5.63 16.10 10.79
CA GLY A 58 -6.60 15.12 10.31
C GLY A 58 -7.18 15.45 8.94
N THR A 59 -6.67 16.45 8.23
CA THR A 59 -7.04 16.73 6.83
C THR A 59 -6.02 16.16 5.85
N ALA A 60 -6.43 15.99 4.59
CA ALA A 60 -5.53 15.59 3.53
C ALA A 60 -5.89 16.24 2.19
N HIS A 61 -4.87 16.61 1.42
CA HIS A 61 -4.99 17.30 0.13
C HIS A 61 -3.99 16.73 -0.87
N GLY A 62 -4.38 16.60 -2.13
CA GLY A 62 -3.51 16.09 -3.17
C GLY A 62 -4.24 15.82 -4.46
N GLN A 63 -3.63 14.98 -5.30
CA GLN A 63 -4.20 14.61 -6.59
C GLN A 63 -3.59 13.31 -7.10
N VAL A 64 -4.35 12.62 -7.93
CA VAL A 64 -3.87 11.51 -8.77
C VAL A 64 -4.15 11.81 -10.23
N LYS A 65 -3.21 11.46 -11.09
CA LYS A 65 -3.36 11.43 -12.54
C LYS A 65 -3.51 9.99 -12.99
N LEU A 66 -4.58 9.69 -13.70
CA LEU A 66 -4.81 8.40 -14.33
C LEU A 66 -3.98 8.28 -15.60
N ASP A 67 -3.72 7.04 -16.03
CA ASP A 67 -3.05 6.79 -17.32
C ASP A 67 -3.88 7.30 -18.51
N SER A 68 -5.19 7.50 -18.36
CA SER A 68 -6.06 8.18 -19.34
C SER A 68 -5.70 9.66 -19.52
N GLY A 69 -4.98 10.25 -18.58
CA GLY A 69 -4.67 11.69 -18.52
C GLY A 69 -5.54 12.47 -17.56
N ASP A 70 -6.66 11.90 -17.09
CA ASP A 70 -7.57 12.56 -16.15
C ASP A 70 -6.89 12.82 -14.80
N VAL A 71 -7.16 14.00 -14.22
CA VAL A 71 -6.66 14.39 -12.91
C VAL A 71 -7.81 14.43 -11.92
N ILE A 72 -7.67 13.69 -10.83
CA ILE A 72 -8.64 13.62 -9.74
C ILE A 72 -8.01 14.30 -8.53
N SER A 73 -8.65 15.38 -8.05
CA SER A 73 -8.26 16.01 -6.78
C SER A 73 -8.69 15.14 -5.61
N ILE A 74 -7.82 15.06 -4.60
CA ILE A 74 -8.07 14.38 -3.33
C ILE A 74 -8.14 15.46 -2.26
N ASP A 75 -9.29 15.57 -1.63
CA ASP A 75 -9.52 16.41 -0.47
C ASP A 75 -10.35 15.64 0.53
N GLY A 76 -10.02 15.73 1.81
CA GLY A 76 -10.89 15.15 2.85
C GLY A 76 -10.22 15.02 4.20
N VAL A 77 -10.70 14.05 4.96
CA VAL A 77 -10.27 13.84 6.35
C VAL A 77 -9.76 12.42 6.56
N TRP A 78 -8.87 12.26 7.53
CA TRP A 78 -8.29 10.99 7.91
C TRP A 78 -8.12 10.88 9.43
N ARG A 79 -8.01 9.65 9.91
CA ARG A 79 -7.63 9.31 11.28
C ARG A 79 -7.07 7.89 11.34
N ILE A 80 -6.34 7.56 12.39
CA ILE A 80 -5.96 6.18 12.67
C ILE A 80 -6.98 5.56 13.62
N SER A 81 -7.44 4.35 13.31
CA SER A 81 -8.40 3.59 14.10
C SER A 81 -7.86 2.18 14.31
N GLY A 82 -7.34 1.88 15.50
CA GLY A 82 -6.62 0.62 15.75
C GLY A 82 -5.42 0.48 14.81
N ASN A 83 -5.40 -0.59 14.00
CA ASN A 83 -4.33 -0.85 13.03
C ASN A 83 -4.68 -0.39 11.60
N THR A 84 -5.66 0.51 11.44
CA THR A 84 -6.11 0.96 10.13
C THR A 84 -5.97 2.47 9.97
N PHE A 85 -5.69 2.90 8.74
CA PHE A 85 -5.81 4.28 8.32
C PHE A 85 -7.24 4.47 7.79
N CYS A 86 -8.05 5.29 8.45
CA CYS A 86 -9.42 5.54 8.04
C CYS A 86 -9.52 6.92 7.38
N ARG A 87 -10.16 6.99 6.21
CA ARG A 87 -10.28 8.20 5.40
C ARG A 87 -11.67 8.40 4.85
N THR A 88 -12.00 9.66 4.54
CA THR A 88 -13.17 10.02 3.76
C THR A 88 -12.79 11.13 2.79
N TRP A 89 -12.72 10.77 1.51
CA TRP A 89 -12.38 11.71 0.43
C TRP A 89 -13.63 12.32 -0.19
N LYS A 90 -13.51 13.55 -0.66
CA LYS A 90 -14.56 14.29 -1.39
C LYS A 90 -14.62 13.90 -2.88
N GLY A 91 -13.52 13.36 -3.42
CA GLY A 91 -13.38 12.98 -4.83
C GLY A 91 -12.85 11.56 -5.03
N GLY A 92 -12.87 11.10 -6.28
CA GLY A 92 -12.41 9.77 -6.69
C GLY A 92 -13.46 8.66 -6.49
N ARG A 93 -13.04 7.40 -6.69
CA ARG A 93 -13.90 6.21 -6.70
C ARG A 93 -14.71 6.02 -5.40
N ASP A 94 -14.16 6.45 -4.27
CA ASP A 94 -14.74 6.27 -2.93
C ASP A 94 -15.29 7.57 -2.33
N ALA A 95 -15.60 8.56 -3.16
CA ALA A 95 -16.08 9.87 -2.70
C ALA A 95 -17.26 9.73 -1.72
N GLY A 96 -17.17 10.43 -0.59
CA GLY A 96 -18.16 10.45 0.49
C GLY A 96 -18.20 9.20 1.37
N LYS A 97 -17.41 8.15 1.08
CA LYS A 97 -17.39 6.91 1.86
C LYS A 97 -16.28 6.92 2.89
N ALA A 98 -16.58 6.41 4.08
CA ALA A 98 -15.55 6.07 5.07
C ALA A 98 -14.88 4.75 4.67
N VAL A 99 -13.57 4.80 4.41
CA VAL A 99 -12.75 3.63 4.07
C VAL A 99 -11.67 3.49 5.14
N CYS A 100 -11.61 2.32 5.79
CA CYS A 100 -10.55 1.97 6.72
C CYS A 100 -9.65 0.92 6.08
N GLU A 101 -8.42 1.32 5.79
CA GLU A 101 -7.45 0.55 5.02
C GLU A 101 -6.33 0.01 5.89
N THR A 102 -5.89 -1.20 5.56
CA THR A 102 -4.73 -1.87 6.12
C THR A 102 -3.54 -1.64 5.21
N TRP A 103 -2.40 -1.24 5.78
CA TRP A 103 -1.18 -0.96 5.02
C TRP A 103 -0.18 -2.10 5.18
N ASN A 104 -0.06 -2.96 4.17
CA ASN A 104 0.86 -4.09 4.18
C ASN A 104 2.23 -3.68 3.63
N LYS A 105 3.29 -3.83 4.43
CA LYS A 105 4.66 -3.47 4.05
C LYS A 105 5.11 -4.25 2.81
N THR A 106 5.54 -3.51 1.80
CA THR A 106 6.15 -4.04 0.57
C THR A 106 7.63 -3.66 0.45
N GLY A 107 8.11 -2.76 1.32
CA GLY A 107 9.49 -2.32 1.43
C GLY A 107 9.67 -1.33 2.58
N PRO A 108 10.87 -0.78 2.79
CA PRO A 108 11.15 0.13 3.92
C PRO A 108 10.31 1.41 3.92
N LYS A 109 9.87 1.87 2.74
CA LYS A 109 9.08 3.10 2.56
C LYS A 109 7.92 2.91 1.59
N SER A 110 7.36 1.70 1.54
CA SER A 110 6.24 1.38 0.65
C SER A 110 5.32 0.34 1.25
N VAL A 111 4.05 0.46 0.93
CA VAL A 111 2.98 -0.46 1.34
C VAL A 111 2.02 -0.72 0.19
N SER A 112 1.39 -1.89 0.20
CA SER A 112 0.12 -2.12 -0.48
C SER A 112 -1.01 -1.72 0.47
N VAL A 113 -2.04 -1.09 -0.07
CA VAL A 113 -3.19 -0.57 0.67
C VAL A 113 -4.37 -1.50 0.43
N LEU A 114 -4.94 -2.06 1.50
CA LEU A 114 -6.03 -3.02 1.41
C LEU A 114 -7.30 -2.47 2.07
N ASN A 115 -8.45 -2.68 1.43
CA ASN A 115 -9.76 -2.60 2.06
C ASN A 115 -10.32 -4.01 2.24
N GLY A 116 -10.26 -4.54 3.46
CA GLY A 116 -10.49 -5.96 3.71
C GLY A 116 -9.44 -6.83 3.00
N LYS A 117 -9.86 -7.60 1.99
CA LYS A 117 -8.98 -8.45 1.16
C LYS A 117 -8.63 -7.84 -0.20
N GLU A 118 -9.28 -6.75 -0.59
CA GLU A 118 -9.06 -6.09 -1.88
C GLU A 118 -7.85 -5.16 -1.78
N ASN A 119 -6.88 -5.32 -2.69
CA ASN A 119 -5.82 -4.33 -2.86
C ASN A 119 -6.38 -3.15 -3.65
N ILE A 120 -6.38 -1.97 -3.03
CA ILE A 120 -6.93 -0.74 -3.59
C ILE A 120 -5.84 0.26 -4.01
N GLY A 121 -4.56 -0.08 -3.82
CA GLY A 121 -3.45 0.73 -4.31
C GLY A 121 -2.12 0.50 -3.61
N ARG A 122 -1.21 1.41 -3.92
CA ARG A 122 0.14 1.44 -3.36
C ARG A 122 0.43 2.83 -2.82
N ASN A 123 0.99 2.87 -1.62
CA ASN A 123 1.50 4.09 -1.01
C ASN A 123 3.00 3.97 -0.81
N SER A 124 3.73 5.07 -1.01
CA SER A 124 5.16 5.16 -0.73
C SER A 124 5.57 6.55 -0.26
N TRP A 125 6.75 6.69 0.34
CA TRP A 125 7.23 7.97 0.86
C TRP A 125 8.76 8.10 0.80
N LYS A 126 9.23 9.35 0.93
CA LYS A 126 10.64 9.67 1.18
C LYS A 126 10.89 9.85 2.67
#